data_AF-A0A382V7T3-F1
#
_entry.id   AF-A0A382V7T3-F1
#
_cell.length_a   1.000
_cell.length_b   1.000
_cell.length_c   1.000
_cell.angle_alpha   90.00
_cell.angle_beta   90.00
_cell.angle_gamma   90.00
#
_symmetry.space_group_name_H-M   'P 1'
#
loop_
_entity.id
_entity.type
_entity.pdbx_description
1 polymer ?
#
loop_
_entity_poly.entity_id
_entity_poly.type
_entity_poly.pdbx_seq_one_letter_code
_entity_poly.pdbx_strand_id
1 'polypeptide(L)'
;KQQQEDNAVISVGLDPEWMRYCIPKGSIALDGISLTIANIEANIVEIALIPHTLENTTLGLKSKSDTLNIETDIIGKYVERLLSFDADESEMDVGILKAIRHIQYGES
;
A
#
# COMPACT_ATOMS: atom_id res chain seq x y z
N LYS A 1 11.15 -2.32 -12.87
CA LYS A 1 12.37 -2.02 -12.09
C LYS A 1 13.20 -1.00 -12.85
N GLN A 2 13.42 0.16 -12.24
CA GLN A 2 14.41 1.16 -12.65
C GLN A 2 15.46 1.25 -11.53
N GLN A 3 16.74 1.30 -11.87
CA GLN A 3 17.86 1.28 -10.92
C GLN A 3 18.74 2.51 -11.16
N GLN A 4 18.98 3.29 -10.11
CA GLN A 4 20.04 4.30 -10.04
C GLN A 4 21.07 3.85 -8.98
N GLU A 5 22.29 4.41 -9.01
CA GLU A 5 23.47 3.89 -8.30
C GLU A 5 23.24 3.54 -6.81
N ASP A 6 22.35 4.24 -6.09
CA ASP A 6 22.07 3.98 -4.67
C ASP A 6 20.62 3.58 -4.32
N ASN A 7 19.67 3.65 -5.26
CA ASN A 7 18.24 3.38 -4.98
C ASN A 7 17.53 2.74 -6.18
N ALA A 8 16.63 1.79 -5.91
CA ALA A 8 15.78 1.20 -6.94
C ALA A 8 14.31 1.49 -6.69
N VAL A 9 13.54 1.64 -7.76
CA VAL A 9 12.08 1.72 -7.70
C VAL A 9 11.48 0.52 -8.40
N ILE A 10 10.53 -0.12 -7.71
CA ILE A 10 9.67 -1.15 -8.27
C ILE A 10 8.25 -0.61 -8.39
N SER A 11 7.62 -0.87 -9.52
CA SER A 11 6.23 -0.52 -9.80
C SER A 11 5.47 -1.83 -9.91
N VAL A 12 4.42 -1.97 -9.11
CA VAL A 12 3.64 -3.21 -9.00
C VAL A 12 2.20 -2.88 -9.34
N GLY A 13 1.66 -3.55 -10.36
CA GLY A 13 0.25 -3.44 -10.71
C GLY A 13 -0.58 -4.35 -9.81
N LEU A 14 -1.66 -3.82 -9.24
CA LEU A 14 -2.62 -4.57 -8.45
C LEU A 14 -4.00 -4.52 -9.11
N ASP A 15 -4.85 -5.50 -8.80
CA ASP A 15 -6.25 -5.42 -9.19
C ASP A 15 -6.93 -4.25 -8.46
N PRO A 16 -7.86 -3.54 -9.12
CA PRO A 16 -8.49 -2.33 -8.56
C PRO A 16 -9.13 -2.54 -7.18
N GLU A 17 -9.61 -3.75 -6.88
CA GLU A 17 -10.22 -4.05 -5.58
C GLU A 17 -9.24 -3.97 -4.40
N TRP A 18 -7.95 -4.19 -4.63
CA TRP A 18 -6.92 -4.12 -3.59
C TRP A 18 -6.44 -2.69 -3.35
N MET A 19 -6.62 -1.80 -4.33
CA MET A 19 -6.15 -0.42 -4.25
C MET A 19 -6.78 0.37 -3.09
N ARG A 20 -7.99 0.02 -2.65
CA ARG A 20 -8.64 0.67 -1.49
C ARG A 20 -7.89 0.48 -0.17
N TYR A 21 -7.01 -0.52 -0.08
CA TYR A 21 -6.17 -0.77 1.09
C TYR A 21 -4.72 -0.27 0.91
N CYS A 22 -4.42 0.38 -0.21
CA CYS A 22 -3.12 0.97 -0.48
C CYS A 22 -3.16 2.47 -0.20
N ILE A 23 -2.30 2.95 0.69
CA ILE A 23 -2.24 4.37 1.09
C ILE A 23 -0.80 4.86 0.87
N PRO A 24 -0.58 6.07 0.31
CA PRO A 24 0.75 6.65 0.24
C PRO A 24 1.40 6.72 1.62
N LYS A 25 2.68 6.32 1.72
CA LYS A 25 3.42 6.17 2.99
C LYS A 25 2.87 5.08 3.93
N GLY A 26 1.85 4.33 3.51
CA GLY A 26 1.37 3.15 4.21
C GLY A 26 2.24 1.92 3.98
N SER A 27 1.99 0.89 4.78
CA SER A 27 2.69 -0.39 4.69
C SER A 27 2.07 -1.32 3.63
N ILE A 28 2.92 -2.10 2.99
CA ILE A 28 2.54 -3.19 2.08
C ILE A 28 3.59 -4.29 2.19
N ALA A 29 3.19 -5.56 2.06
CA ALA A 29 4.14 -6.66 1.93
C ALA A 29 4.16 -7.21 0.51
N LEU A 30 5.37 -7.39 -0.03
CA LEU A 30 5.60 -8.04 -1.32
C LEU A 30 6.43 -9.30 -1.08
N ASP A 31 5.91 -10.47 -1.44
CA ASP A 31 6.52 -11.77 -1.11
C ASP A 31 6.92 -11.88 0.39
N GLY A 32 6.08 -11.33 1.29
CA GLY A 32 6.31 -11.31 2.74
C GLY A 32 7.28 -10.24 3.25
N ILE A 33 7.83 -9.40 2.38
CA ILE A 33 8.78 -8.35 2.75
C ILE A 33 8.01 -7.07 3.05
N SER A 34 8.07 -6.61 4.29
CA SER A 34 7.43 -5.36 4.72
C SER A 34 8.12 -4.15 4.10
N LEU A 35 7.33 -3.33 3.40
CA LEU A 35 7.77 -2.22 2.59
C LEU A 35 6.84 -1.01 2.78
N THR A 36 7.32 0.16 2.38
CA THR A 36 6.55 1.40 2.43
C THR A 36 6.18 1.84 1.02
N ILE A 37 4.90 2.15 0.80
CA ILE A 37 4.42 2.68 -0.47
C ILE A 37 4.97 4.11 -0.64
N ALA A 38 5.80 4.31 -1.67
CA ALA A 38 6.37 5.61 -1.97
C ALA A 38 5.37 6.51 -2.68
N ASN A 39 4.62 5.95 -3.64
CA ASN A 39 3.66 6.61 -4.50
C ASN A 39 2.59 5.62 -5.01
N ILE A 40 1.45 6.16 -5.46
CA ILE A 40 0.35 5.41 -6.08
C ILE A 40 -0.12 6.16 -7.32
N GLU A 41 -0.19 5.47 -8.45
CA GLU A 41 -0.73 6.00 -9.70
C GLU A 41 -1.69 4.99 -10.33
N ALA A 42 -2.97 5.36 -10.47
CA ALA A 42 -4.03 4.46 -10.93
C ALA A 42 -4.08 3.14 -10.13
N ASN A 43 -3.72 2.01 -10.75
CA ASN A 43 -3.66 0.69 -10.12
C ASN A 43 -2.22 0.20 -9.88
N ILE A 44 -1.26 1.13 -9.86
CA ILE A 44 0.16 0.86 -9.68
C ILE A 44 0.61 1.46 -8.35
N VAL A 45 1.26 0.63 -7.54
CA VAL A 45 1.99 1.08 -6.34
C VAL A 45 3.48 1.10 -6.62
N GLU A 46 4.14 2.15 -6.17
CA GLU A 46 5.59 2.28 -6.29
C GLU A 46 6.26 2.14 -4.93
N ILE A 47 7.34 1.35 -4.90
CA ILE A 47 8.13 1.13 -3.70
C ILE A 47 9.57 1.51 -3.99
N ALA A 48 10.12 2.36 -3.13
CA ALA A 48 11.55 2.64 -3.10
C ALA A 48 12.27 1.55 -2.29
N LEU A 49 13.27 0.92 -2.89
CA LEU A 49 14.08 -0.13 -2.28
C LEU A 49 15.51 0.37 -2.09
N ILE A 50 16.02 0.15 -0.88
CA ILE A 50 17.44 0.35 -0.55
C ILE A 50 18.26 -0.87 -1.02
N PRO A 51 19.58 -0.71 -1.25
CA PRO A 51 20.45 -1.80 -1.72
C PRO A 51 20.39 -3.04 -0.84
N HIS A 52 20.38 -2.85 0.48
CA HIS A 52 20.30 -3.95 1.44
C HIS A 52 19.06 -4.85 1.22
N THR A 53 17.89 -4.27 0.93
CA THR A 53 16.66 -5.03 0.64
C THR A 53 16.77 -5.77 -0.68
N LEU A 54 17.39 -5.18 -1.70
CA LEU A 54 17.59 -5.85 -3.00
C LEU A 54 18.54 -7.04 -2.89
N GLU A 55 19.62 -6.89 -2.12
CA GLU A 55 20.65 -7.92 -1.98
C GLU A 55 20.21 -9.09 -1.11
N ASN A 56 19.37 -8.83 -0.10
CA ASN A 56 18.99 -9.82 0.92
C ASN A 56 17.57 -10.36 0.76
N THR A 57 16.89 -10.09 -0.36
CA THR A 57 15.54 -10.60 -0.61
C THR A 57 15.33 -11.07 -2.05
N THR A 58 14.24 -11.81 -2.28
CA THR A 58 13.86 -12.31 -3.62
C THR A 58 13.53 -11.17 -4.60
N LEU A 59 13.24 -9.96 -4.13
CA LEU A 59 12.97 -8.79 -4.99
C LEU A 59 14.19 -8.35 -5.81
N GLY A 60 15.41 -8.69 -5.36
CA GLY A 60 16.63 -8.50 -6.15
C GLY A 60 16.60 -9.28 -7.46
N LEU A 61 16.00 -10.48 -7.43
CA LEU A 61 15.99 -11.46 -8.51
C LEU A 61 14.81 -11.31 -9.48
N LYS A 62 13.77 -10.57 -9.08
CA LYS A 62 12.55 -10.38 -9.88
C LYS A 62 12.82 -9.54 -11.13
N SER A 63 12.23 -9.98 -12.23
CA SER A 63 12.22 -9.30 -13.54
C SER A 63 10.89 -8.57 -13.76
N LYS A 64 10.83 -7.76 -14.84
CA LYS A 64 9.57 -7.15 -15.26
C LYS A 64 8.56 -8.25 -15.58
N SER A 65 7.30 -8.01 -15.19
CA SER A 65 6.17 -8.92 -15.39
C SER A 65 6.16 -10.19 -14.53
N ASP A 66 7.12 -10.39 -13.62
CA ASP A 66 7.02 -11.46 -12.63
C ASP A 66 5.87 -11.21 -11.67
N THR A 67 5.14 -12.27 -11.33
CA THR A 67 4.13 -12.22 -10.28
C THR A 67 4.78 -12.27 -8.90
N LEU A 68 4.09 -11.72 -7.92
CA LEU A 68 4.49 -11.75 -6.52
C LEU A 68 3.26 -11.76 -5.62
N ASN A 69 3.41 -12.28 -4.42
CA ASN A 69 2.35 -12.29 -3.43
C ASN A 69 2.23 -10.90 -2.80
N ILE A 70 0.99 -10.40 -2.72
CA ILE A 70 0.67 -9.09 -2.14
C ILE A 70 -0.09 -9.29 -0.84
N GLU A 71 0.35 -8.61 0.21
CA GLU A 71 -0.43 -8.42 1.42
C GLU A 71 -0.58 -6.93 1.70
N THR A 72 -1.83 -6.45 1.64
CA THR A 72 -2.17 -5.09 2.04
C THR A 72 -2.22 -4.98 3.56
N ASP A 73 -2.12 -3.76 4.08
CA ASP A 73 -2.23 -3.53 5.52
C ASP A 73 -3.57 -4.06 6.08
N ILE A 74 -3.48 -4.83 7.16
CA ILE A 74 -4.64 -5.44 7.83
C ILE A 74 -5.52 -4.39 8.51
N ILE A 75 -4.96 -3.24 8.90
CA ILE A 75 -5.70 -2.14 9.52
C ILE A 75 -6.83 -1.67 8.60
N GLY A 76 -6.59 -1.57 7.29
CA GLY A 76 -7.62 -1.18 6.32
C GLY A 76 -8.83 -2.14 6.32
N LYS A 77 -8.58 -3.45 6.42
CA LYS A 77 -9.63 -4.47 6.50
C LYS A 77 -10.40 -4.42 7.81
N TYR A 78 -9.72 -4.13 8.93
CA TYR A 78 -10.39 -3.96 10.22
C TYR A 78 -11.26 -2.70 10.25
N VAL A 79 -10.78 -1.58 9.71
CA VAL A 79 -11.57 -0.34 9.60
C VAL A 79 -12.79 -0.55 8.72
N GLU A 80 -12.63 -1.18 7.54
CA GLU A 80 -13.76 -1.51 6.66
C GLU A 80 -14.79 -2.40 7.37
N ARG A 81 -14.32 -3.41 8.11
CA ARG A 81 -15.19 -4.30 8.89
C ARG A 81 -15.94 -3.55 10.00
N LEU A 82 -15.29 -2.64 10.72
CA LEU A 82 -15.92 -1.81 11.75
C LEU A 82 -17.01 -0.91 11.17
N LEU A 83 -16.70 -0.18 10.09
CA LEU A 83 -17.66 0.69 9.40
C LEU A 83 -18.85 -0.07 8.80
N SER A 84 -18.68 -1.35 8.49
CA SER A 84 -19.75 -2.21 7.98
C SER A 84 -20.71 -2.69 9.07
N PHE A 85 -20.29 -2.75 10.34
CA PHE A 85 -21.16 -3.12 11.46
C PHE A 85 -22.06 -1.96 11.91
N ASP A 86 -21.58 -0.72 11.81
CA ASP A 86 -22.35 0.48 12.16
C ASP A 86 -23.46 0.82 11.14
N ALA A 87 -23.50 0.12 9.99
CA ALA A 87 -24.57 0.32 9.01
C ALA A 87 -25.95 -0.17 9.50
N ASP A 88 -25.99 -0.98 10.57
CA ASP A 88 -27.23 -1.45 11.21
C ASP A 88 -27.67 -0.59 12.42
N GLU A 89 -26.82 0.31 12.95
CA GLU A 89 -27.19 1.27 14.00
C GLU A 89 -27.04 2.72 13.51
N SER A 90 -28.17 3.40 13.33
CA SER A 90 -28.28 4.75 12.78
C SER A 90 -27.57 5.81 13.62
N GLU A 91 -26.35 6.16 13.24
CA GLU A 91 -25.70 7.49 13.20
C GLU A 91 -24.18 7.33 13.36
N MET A 92 -23.50 7.00 12.26
CA MET A 92 -22.05 7.02 12.23
C MET A 92 -21.56 8.48 12.18
N ASP A 93 -20.80 8.93 13.19
CA ASP A 93 -20.31 10.30 13.28
C ASP A 93 -19.39 10.62 12.09
N VAL A 94 -19.93 11.41 11.16
CA VAL A 94 -19.28 11.86 9.93
C VAL A 94 -17.97 12.62 10.23
N GLY A 95 -17.77 13.08 11.46
CA GLY A 95 -16.53 13.67 11.95
C GLY A 95 -15.32 12.75 11.85
N ILE A 96 -15.47 11.45 12.15
CA ILE A 96 -14.37 10.47 12.09
C ILE A 96 -13.96 10.21 10.63
N LEU A 97 -14.93 10.03 9.73
CA LEU A 97 -14.66 9.83 8.31
C LEU A 97 -13.96 11.04 7.67
N LYS A 98 -14.34 12.26 8.08
CA LYS A 98 -13.64 13.48 7.66
C LYS A 98 -12.20 13.52 8.17
N ALA A 99 -11.98 13.19 9.44
CA ALA A 99 -10.63 13.18 10.03
C ALA A 99 -9.70 12.18 9.32
N ILE A 100 -10.16 10.96 9.04
CA ILE A 100 -9.38 9.94 8.29
C ILE A 100 -9.05 10.44 6.89
N ARG A 101 -10.00 11.08 6.20
CA ARG A 101 -9.77 11.66 4.87
C ARG A 101 -8.67 12.73 4.90
N HIS A 102 -8.62 13.59 5.92
CA HIS A 102 -7.56 14.60 6.04
C HIS A 102 -6.18 13.97 6.28
N ILE A 103 -6.08 12.91 7.07
CA ILE A 103 -4.83 12.16 7.28
C ILE A 103 -4.32 11.56 5.96
N GLN A 104 -5.23 11.05 5.12
CA GLN A 104 -4.88 10.36 3.88
C GLN A 104 -4.37 11.31 2.77
N TYR A 105 -4.79 12.58 2.77
CA TYR A 105 -4.43 13.56 1.72
C TYR A 105 -3.43 14.64 2.16
N GLY A 106 -3.03 14.69 3.44
CA GLY A 106 -1.93 15.54 3.89
C GLY A 106 -2.11 17.04 3.62
N GLU A 107 -3.34 17.54 3.60
CA GLU A 107 -3.56 18.99 3.57
C GLU A 107 -3.45 19.54 5.00
N SER A 108 -2.49 20.46 5.19
CA SER A 108 -2.31 21.28 6.39
C SER A 108 -3.26 22.47 6.38
#